data_AF-X0TXY6-F1
#
_entry.id   AF-X0TXY6-F1
#
_cell.length_a   1.000
_cell.length_b   1.000
_cell.length_c   1.000
_cell.angle_alpha   90.00
_cell.angle_beta   90.00
_cell.angle_gamma   90.00
#
_symmetry.space_group_name_H-M   'P 1'
#
loop_
_entity.id
_entity.type
_entity.pdbx_description
1 polymer ?
#
loop_
_entity_poly.entity_id
_entity_poly.type
_entity_poly.pdbx_seq_one_letter_code
_entity_poly.pdbx_strand_id
1 'polypeptide(L)'
;IRKNIETHGGFIEVHVSTPIEECEKRDRKGMYAKARAGMIKGFTGVDDPYEFPESPEVRIDTTDLRPDEAAQEILLLLGQKGYI
;
A
#
# COMPACT_ATOMS: atom_id res chain seq x y z
N ILE A 1 -14.13 1.49 8.75
CA ILE A 1 -13.29 2.71 8.71
C ILE A 1 -13.87 3.74 7.75
N ARG A 2 -13.90 3.45 6.43
CA ARG A 2 -14.50 4.31 5.38
C ARG A 2 -15.81 5.00 5.77
N LYS A 3 -16.86 4.24 6.11
CA LYS A 3 -18.18 4.77 6.52
C LYS A 3 -18.13 5.78 7.67
N ASN A 4 -17.16 5.65 8.58
CA ASN A 4 -17.03 6.55 9.73
C ASN A 4 -16.34 7.88 9.34
N ILE A 5 -15.53 7.86 8.28
CA ILE A 5 -14.80 9.05 7.79
C ILE A 5 -15.66 9.82 6.79
N GLU A 6 -16.38 9.11 5.91
CA GLU A 6 -17.25 9.71 4.89
C GLU A 6 -18.35 10.61 5.46
N THR A 7 -18.71 10.44 6.74
CA THR A 7 -19.65 11.33 7.44
C THR A 7 -19.04 12.69 7.82
N HIS A 8 -17.72 12.83 7.77
CA HIS A 8 -16.99 14.02 8.20
C HIS A 8 -16.06 14.61 7.12
N GLY A 9 -15.88 13.92 5.99
CA GLY A 9 -15.02 14.39 4.90
C GLY A 9 -14.81 13.36 3.80
N GLY A 10 -13.89 13.67 2.89
CA GLY A 10 -13.48 12.75 1.83
C GLY A 10 -12.67 11.58 2.37
N PHE A 11 -12.85 10.40 1.78
CA PHE A 11 -12.03 9.22 2.03
C PHE A 11 -11.61 8.61 0.70
N ILE A 12 -10.30 8.38 0.54
CA ILE A 12 -9.70 7.74 -0.62
C ILE A 12 -8.74 6.68 -0.10
N GLU A 13 -8.94 5.44 -0.51
CA GLU A 13 -8.11 4.29 -0.19
C GLU A 13 -7.13 4.02 -1.33
N VAL A 14 -5.84 4.12 -1.03
CA VAL A 14 -4.75 3.83 -1.97
C VAL A 14 -4.10 2.52 -1.56
N HIS A 15 -4.26 1.51 -2.41
CA HIS A 15 -3.62 0.21 -2.22
C HIS A 15 -2.29 0.17 -2.97
N VAL A 16 -1.19 0.20 -2.24
CA VAL A 16 0.15 -0.02 -2.82
C VAL A 16 0.36 -1.52 -3.01
N SER A 17 -0.10 -2.04 -4.14
CA SER A 17 -0.23 -3.46 -4.47
C SER A 17 1.07 -4.08 -4.99
N THR A 18 2.22 -3.63 -4.51
CA THR A 18 3.52 -4.16 -4.96
C THR A 18 3.65 -5.62 -4.47
N PRO A 19 4.00 -6.58 -5.33
CA PRO A 19 4.18 -7.97 -4.93
C PRO A 19 5.16 -8.12 -3.75
N ILE A 20 4.87 -9.07 -2.87
CA ILE A 20 5.70 -9.28 -1.68
C ILE A 20 7.12 -9.71 -2.06
N GLU A 21 7.27 -10.45 -3.16
CA GLU A 21 8.56 -10.90 -3.68
C GLU A 21 9.47 -9.71 -4.02
N GLU A 22 8.91 -8.65 -4.62
CA GLU A 22 9.65 -7.41 -4.91
C GLU A 22 9.90 -6.60 -3.63
N CYS A 23 8.97 -6.61 -2.68
CA CYS A 23 9.18 -6.01 -1.36
C CYS A 23 10.33 -6.69 -0.58
N GLU A 24 10.37 -8.03 -0.60
CA GLU A 24 11.42 -8.86 0.02
C GLU A 24 12.77 -8.66 -0.66
N LYS A 25 12.80 -8.60 -2.00
CA LYS A 25 14.02 -8.33 -2.76
C LYS A 25 14.62 -6.96 -2.42
N ARG A 26 13.78 -5.96 -2.16
CA ARG A 26 14.23 -4.61 -1.80
C ARG A 26 14.76 -4.52 -0.36
N ASP A 27 14.28 -5.38 0.56
CA ASP A 27 14.47 -5.41 2.03
C ASP A 27 15.52 -4.44 2.62
N ARG A 28 15.25 -3.13 2.51
CA ARG A 28 16.25 -2.08 2.78
C ARG A 28 16.69 -2.04 4.24
N LYS A 29 15.86 -2.59 5.13
CA LYS A 29 16.05 -2.59 6.58
C LYS A 29 16.38 -3.98 7.13
N GLY A 30 16.45 -5.01 6.28
CA GLY A 30 16.64 -6.40 6.73
C GLY A 30 15.48 -6.95 7.54
N MET A 31 14.27 -6.38 7.42
CA MET A 31 13.11 -6.78 8.21
C MET A 31 12.51 -8.08 7.69
N TYR A 32 12.40 -8.25 6.37
CA TYR A 32 11.92 -9.50 5.79
C TYR A 32 12.90 -10.65 6.08
N ALA A 33 14.21 -10.40 5.97
CA ALA A 33 15.22 -11.40 6.34
C ALA A 33 15.10 -11.84 7.81
N LYS A 34 14.90 -10.90 8.73
CA LYS A 34 14.70 -11.20 10.16
C LYS A 34 13.39 -11.94 10.42
N ALA A 35 12.31 -11.58 9.73
CA ALA A 35 11.03 -12.27 9.83
C ALA A 35 11.13 -13.72 9.33
N ARG A 36 11.73 -13.93 8.15
CA ARG A 36 12.00 -15.27 7.59
C ARG A 36 12.92 -16.11 8.49
N ALA A 37 13.84 -15.48 9.21
CA ALA A 37 14.68 -16.13 10.22
C ALA A 37 13.97 -16.40 11.56
N GLY A 38 12.69 -16.05 11.71
CA GLY A 38 11.90 -16.25 12.93
C GLY A 38 12.25 -15.29 14.08
N MET A 39 13.03 -14.24 13.81
CA MET A 39 13.41 -13.23 14.81
C MET A 39 12.31 -12.17 15.03
N ILE A 40 11.39 -12.03 14.07
CA ILE A 40 10.21 -11.18 14.15
C ILE A 40 8.99 -12.06 13.95
N LYS A 41 8.00 -11.94 14.84
CA LYS A 41 6.71 -12.65 14.76
C LYS A 41 5.60 -11.66 14.42
N GLY A 42 4.54 -12.13 13.78
CA GLY A 42 3.41 -11.32 13.34
C GLY A 42 3.79 -10.34 12.23
N PHE A 43 4.72 -10.73 11.35
CA PHE A 43 5.17 -9.92 10.24
C PHE A 43 4.25 -10.11 9.03
N THR A 44 3.53 -9.05 8.69
CA THR A 44 2.55 -9.05 7.59
C THR A 44 3.18 -9.46 6.26
N GLY A 45 2.55 -10.43 5.59
CA GLY A 45 3.01 -11.05 4.35
C GLY A 45 3.95 -12.27 4.56
N VAL A 46 4.50 -12.46 5.77
CA VAL A 46 5.37 -13.61 6.07
C VAL A 46 4.63 -14.64 6.93
N ASP A 47 4.27 -14.27 8.16
CA ASP A 47 3.59 -15.13 9.13
C ASP A 47 2.23 -14.58 9.59
N ASP A 48 1.88 -13.35 9.18
CA ASP A 48 0.56 -12.73 9.35
C ASP A 48 -0.01 -12.36 7.97
N PRO A 49 -1.26 -12.71 7.61
CA PRO A 49 -1.81 -12.41 6.30
C PRO A 49 -1.99 -10.90 6.07
N TYR A 50 -1.81 -10.47 4.81
CA TYR A 50 -2.24 -9.15 4.36
C TYR A 50 -3.67 -9.24 3.82
N GLU A 51 -4.59 -8.47 4.40
CA GLU A 51 -5.95 -8.35 3.90
C GLU A 51 -5.99 -7.34 2.75
N PHE A 52 -6.09 -7.84 1.52
CA PHE A 52 -6.21 -6.98 0.35
C PHE A 52 -7.51 -6.18 0.40
N PRO A 53 -7.48 -4.86 0.14
CA PRO A 53 -8.70 -4.07 0.07
C PRO A 53 -9.54 -4.55 -1.12
N GLU A 54 -10.85 -4.71 -0.90
CA GLU A 54 -11.77 -5.20 -1.94
C GLU A 54 -11.94 -4.15 -3.05
N SER A 55 -12.16 -2.89 -2.69
CA SER A 55 -12.50 -1.79 -3.61
C SER A 55 -11.73 -0.51 -3.29
N PRO A 56 -10.39 -0.50 -3.40
CA PRO A 56 -9.62 0.72 -3.27
C PRO A 56 -9.87 1.65 -4.46
N GLU A 57 -9.83 2.96 -4.25
CA GLU A 57 -9.96 3.93 -5.33
C GLU A 57 -8.73 3.97 -6.25
N VAL A 58 -7.54 3.63 -5.73
CA VAL A 58 -6.31 3.50 -6.51
C VAL A 58 -5.59 2.22 -6.12
N ARG A 59 -5.12 1.46 -7.11
CA ARG A 59 -4.16 0.37 -6.93
C ARG A 59 -2.87 0.74 -7.64
N ILE A 60 -1.75 0.76 -6.91
CA ILE A 60 -0.44 1.16 -7.42
C ILE A 60 0.55 0.01 -7.20
N ASP A 61 1.01 -0.60 -8.29
CA ASP A 61 2.17 -1.48 -8.25
C ASP A 61 3.45 -0.65 -8.48
N THR A 62 4.36 -0.67 -7.50
CA THR A 62 5.60 0.11 -7.56
C THR A 62 6.78 -0.67 -8.11
N THR A 63 6.56 -1.85 -8.71
CA THR A 63 7.63 -2.69 -9.27
C THR A 63 8.49 -1.93 -10.27
N ASP A 64 7.85 -1.29 -11.24
CA ASP A 64 8.49 -0.51 -12.32
C ASP A 64 8.14 0.99 -12.28
N LEU A 65 7.61 1.47 -11.16
CA LEU A 65 7.11 2.84 -11.01
C LEU A 65 8.00 3.64 -10.05
N ARG A 66 8.34 4.87 -10.43
CA ARG A 66 9.05 5.80 -9.53
C ARG A 66 8.06 6.43 -8.54
N PRO A 67 8.53 6.83 -7.34
CA PRO A 67 7.66 7.43 -6.33
C PRO A 67 6.90 8.67 -6.81
N ASP A 68 7.49 9.50 -7.67
CA ASP A 68 6.84 10.68 -8.25
C ASP A 68 5.74 10.31 -9.25
N GLU A 69 5.91 9.22 -10.00
CA GLU A 69 4.88 8.71 -10.92
C GLU A 69 3.71 8.11 -10.13
N ALA A 70 3.99 7.34 -9.07
CA ALA A 70 2.97 6.85 -8.13
C ALA A 70 2.18 7.99 -7.48
N ALA A 71 2.87 9.05 -7.03
CA ALA A 71 2.22 10.23 -6.45
C ALA A 71 1.34 10.95 -7.48
N GLN A 72 1.78 11.01 -8.73
CA GLN A 72 1.02 11.63 -9.81
C GLN A 72 -0.32 10.93 -10.06
N GLU A 73 -0.38 9.60 -9.98
CA GLU A 73 -1.65 8.85 -10.09
C GLU A 73 -2.65 9.26 -9.00
N ILE A 74 -2.17 9.42 -7.77
CA ILE A 74 -3.00 9.86 -6.64
C ILE A 74 -3.48 11.29 -6.86
N LEU A 75 -2.60 12.20 -7.30
CA LEU A 75 -2.97 13.60 -7.57
C LEU A 75 -4.01 13.70 -8.69
N LEU A 76 -3.88 12.90 -9.76
CA LEU A 76 -4.87 12.86 -10.84
C LEU A 76 -6.24 12.42 -10.33
N LEU A 77 -6.31 11.40 -9.46
CA LEU A 77 -7.58 10.99 -8.85
C LEU A 77 -8.16 12.12 -7.98
N LEU A 78 -7.34 12.76 -7.15
CA LEU A 78 -7.79 13.85 -6.29
C LEU A 78 -8.37 15.02 -7.10
N GLY A 79 -7.72 15.37 -8.23
CA GLY A 79 -8.23 16.37 -9.16
C GLY A 79 -9.54 15.97 -9.82
N GLN A 80 -9.67 14.72 -10.28
CA GLN A 80 -10.92 14.21 -10.84
C GLN A 80 -12.08 14.21 -9.84
N LYS A 81 -11.77 14.00 -8.55
CA LYS A 81 -12.75 14.03 -7.44
C LYS A 81 -13.02 15.46 -6.93
N GLY A 82 -12.28 16.47 -7.41
CA GLY A 82 -12.44 17.87 -7.01
C GLY A 82 -11.88 18.20 -5.63
N TYR A 83 -10.93 17.41 -5.11
CA TYR A 83 -10.24 17.72 -3.86
C TYR A 83 -9.11 18.74 -4.03
N ILE A 84 -8.54 18.82 -5.24
CA ILE A 84 -7.49 19.76 -5.66
C ILE A 84 -7.74 20.27 -7.07
#